data_AF-A0A135VXY5-F1
#
_entry.id   AF-A0A135VXY5-F1
#
_cell.length_a   1.000
_cell.length_b   1.000
_cell.length_c   1.000
_cell.angle_alpha   90.00
_cell.angle_beta   90.00
_cell.angle_gamma   90.00
#
_symmetry.space_group_name_H-M   'P 1'
#
loop_
_entity.id
_entity.type
_entity.pdbx_description
1 polymer ?
#
loop_
_entity_poly.entity_id
_entity_poly.type
_entity_poly.pdbx_seq_one_letter_code
_entity_poly.pdbx_strand_id
1 'polypeptide(L)' 'MSSDETLLLAFENIAGHLANLDSIRSLVQELTGCGHTISETIQLLEGKMEETEVTLRTDLRILINEIRHITRGKFSG' A
#
# COMPACT_ATOMS: atom_id res chain seq x y z
N MET A 1 7.03 14.60 2.51
CA MET A 1 6.86 13.33 1.79
C MET A 1 5.38 13.14 1.51
N SER A 2 5.00 13.04 0.24
CA SER A 2 3.63 12.95 -0.25
C SER A 2 3.01 11.57 0.03
N SER A 3 1.71 11.44 -0.23
CA SER A 3 1.02 10.15 -0.17
C SER A 3 1.62 9.16 -1.17
N ASP A 4 1.84 9.63 -2.40
CA ASP A 4 2.40 8.86 -3.50
C ASP A 4 3.82 8.35 -3.18
N GLU A 5 4.69 9.21 -2.64
CA GLU A 5 6.04 8.80 -2.22
C GLU A 5 6.01 7.73 -1.13
N THR A 6 5.04 7.82 -0.21
CA THR A 6 4.89 6.83 0.86
C THR A 6 4.36 5.50 0.32
N LEU A 7 3.41 5.54 -0.62
CA LEU A 7 2.86 4.34 -1.24
C LEU A 7 3.92 3.61 -2.07
N LEU A 8 4.69 4.35 -2.87
CA LEU A 8 5.78 3.79 -3.68
C LEU A 8 6.88 3.18 -2.81
N LEU A 9 7.33 3.90 -1.78
CA LEU A 9 8.36 3.39 -0.85
C LEU A 9 7.87 2.14 -0.11
N ALA A 10 6.62 2.14 0.35
CA ALA A 10 6.05 0.97 1.02
C ALA A 10 6.02 -0.26 0.10
N PHE A 11 5.66 -0.07 -1.17
CA PHE A 11 5.69 -1.13 -2.16
C PHE A 11 7.10 -1.64 -2.43
N GLU A 12 8.09 -0.76 -2.60
CA GLU A 12 9.49 -1.13 -2.81
C GLU A 12 10.05 -1.96 -1.65
N ASN A 13 9.74 -1.57 -0.40
CA ASN A 13 10.20 -2.27 0.80
C ASN A 13 9.70 -3.71 0.89
N ILE A 14 8.51 -4.01 0.35
CA ILE A 14 7.86 -5.32 0.49
C ILE A 14 7.84 -6.14 -0.80
N ALA A 15 8.22 -5.56 -1.95
CA ALA A 15 8.06 -6.18 -3.27
C ALA A 15 8.65 -7.60 -3.35
N GLY A 16 9.78 -7.85 -2.69
CA GLY A 16 10.42 -9.17 -2.62
C GLY A 16 9.68 -10.22 -1.77
N HIS A 17 8.65 -9.82 -1.05
CA HIS A 17 7.83 -10.66 -0.17
C HIS A 17 6.42 -10.93 -0.72
N LEU A 18 6.01 -10.25 -1.80
CA LEU A 18 4.67 -10.35 -2.35
C LEU A 18 4.51 -11.58 -3.24
N ALA A 19 3.44 -12.33 -3.04
CA ALA A 19 3.09 -13.43 -3.93
C ALA A 19 2.43 -12.90 -5.24
N ASN A 20 1.69 -11.80 -5.15
CA ASN A 20 0.95 -11.17 -6.25
C ASN A 20 1.58 -9.82 -6.67
N LEU A 21 2.88 -9.83 -6.96
CA LEU A 21 3.65 -8.62 -7.25
C LEU A 21 3.02 -7.75 -8.35
N ASP A 22 2.63 -8.33 -9.48
CA ASP A 22 2.09 -7.57 -10.61
C ASP A 22 0.72 -6.95 -10.33
N SER A 23 -0.14 -7.68 -9.61
CA SER A 23 -1.46 -7.19 -9.19
C SER A 23 -1.31 -6.00 -8.22
N ILE A 24 -0.41 -6.11 -7.25
CA ILE A 24 -0.15 -5.03 -6.30
C ILE A 24 0.53 -3.84 -6.99
N ARG A 25 1.48 -4.08 -7.91
CA ARG A 25 2.12 -3.03 -8.71
C ARG A 25 1.09 -2.23 -9.51
N SER A 26 0.17 -2.92 -10.17
CA SER A 26 -0.89 -2.29 -10.96
C SER A 26 -1.79 -1.42 -10.09
N LEU A 27 -2.16 -1.91 -8.91
CA LEU A 27 -2.96 -1.15 -7.94
C LEU A 27 -2.21 0.07 -7.40
N VAL A 28 -0.92 -0.06 -7.10
CA VAL A 28 -0.07 1.06 -6.66
C VAL A 28 0.00 2.13 -7.75
N GLN A 29 0.17 1.73 -9.01
CA GLN A 29 0.19 2.65 -10.15
C GLN A 29 -1.16 3.35 -10.35
N GLU A 30 -2.27 2.65 -10.16
CA GLU A 30 -3.63 3.21 -10.24
C GLU A 30 -3.86 4.28 -9.17
N LEU A 31 -3.39 4.04 -7.94
CA LEU A 31 -3.60 4.94 -6.81
C LEU A 31 -2.64 6.14 -6.81
N THR A 32 -1.48 6.00 -7.46
CA THR A 32 -0.48 7.06 -7.59
C THR A 32 -0.98 8.15 -8.55
N GLY A 33 -0.83 9.43 -8.18
CA GLY A 33 -1.27 10.53 -9.03
C GLY A 33 -2.77 10.87 -8.95
N CYS A 34 -3.55 10.11 -8.18
CA CYS A 34 -4.96 10.45 -7.90
C CYS A 34 -5.14 11.61 -6.90
N GLY A 35 -4.07 12.08 -6.27
CA GLY A 35 -4.12 13.15 -5.27
C GLY A 35 -4.76 12.73 -3.94
N HIS A 36 -4.87 11.42 -3.69
CA HIS A 36 -5.39 10.90 -2.44
C HIS A 36 -4.47 11.21 -1.26
N THR A 37 -5.05 11.43 -0.10
CA THR A 37 -4.36 11.37 1.19
C THR A 37 -3.96 9.92 1.51
N ILE A 38 -3.02 9.74 2.44
CA ILE A 38 -2.67 8.40 2.93
C ILE A 38 -3.87 7.68 3.54
N SER A 39 -4.75 8.40 4.25
CA SER A 39 -5.92 7.79 4.85
C SER A 39 -6.88 7.26 3.79
N GLU A 40 -7.13 8.03 2.73
CA GLU A 40 -7.96 7.59 1.59
C GLU A 40 -7.33 6.41 0.86
N THR A 41 -6.01 6.45 0.65
CA THR A 41 -5.26 5.33 0.04
C THR A 41 -5.44 4.04 0.86
N ILE A 42 -5.31 4.11 2.18
CA ILE A 42 -5.51 2.95 3.07
C ILE A 42 -6.95 2.44 2.97
N GLN A 43 -7.94 3.33 2.99
CA GLN A 43 -9.36 2.93 2.88
C GLN A 43 -9.65 2.22 1.55
N LEU A 44 -9.08 2.69 0.43
CA LEU A 44 -9.22 2.06 -0.88
C LEU A 44 -8.59 0.65 -0.90
N LEU A 45 -7.40 0.50 -0.31
CA LEU A 45 -6.75 -0.81 -0.17
C LEU A 45 -7.56 -1.77 0.72
N GLU A 46 -8.11 -1.27 1.83
CA GLU A 46 -8.99 -2.05 2.73
C GLU A 46 -10.27 -2.49 2.01
N GLY A 47 -10.90 -1.62 1.20
CA GLY A 47 -12.04 -2.00 0.36
C GLY A 47 -11.68 -3.11 -0.64
N LYS A 48 -10.51 -3.02 -1.28
CA LYS A 48 -10.03 -4.04 -2.23
C LYS A 48 -9.81 -5.41 -1.57
N MET A 49 -9.51 -5.45 -0.28
CA MET A 49 -9.33 -6.71 0.46
C MET A 49 -10.64 -7.53 0.57
N GLU A 50 -11.79 -6.86 0.59
CA GLU A 50 -13.10 -7.53 0.72
C GLU A 50 -13.46 -8.29 -0.57
N GLU A 51 -13.03 -7.78 -1.72
CA GLU A 51 -13.37 -8.29 -3.06
C GLU A 51 -12.35 -9.30 -3.62
N THR A 52 -11.26 -9.56 -2.91
CA THR A 52 -10.12 -10.33 -3.42
C THR A 52 -9.91 -11.67 -2.70
N GLU A 53 -9.20 -12.57 -3.36
CA GLU A 53 -8.82 -13.87 -2.82
C GLU A 53 -7.82 -13.77 -1.66
N VAL A 54 -7.70 -14.85 -0.88
CA VAL A 54 -6.96 -14.87 0.40
C VAL A 54 -5.48 -14.48 0.26
N THR A 55 -4.82 -14.90 -0.83
CA THR A 55 -3.40 -14.58 -1.05
C THR A 55 -3.21 -13.10 -1.34
N LEU A 56 -3.99 -12.53 -2.24
CA LEU A 56 -3.94 -11.10 -2.57
C LEU A 56 -4.34 -10.23 -1.36
N ARG A 57 -5.31 -10.68 -0.58
CA ARG A 57 -5.67 -10.03 0.70
C ARG A 57 -4.50 -9.99 1.68
N THR A 58 -3.68 -11.03 1.73
CA THR A 58 -2.49 -11.07 2.59
C THR A 58 -1.45 -10.05 2.12
N ASP A 59 -1.18 -10.00 0.81
CA ASP A 59 -0.27 -9.03 0.20
C ASP A 59 -0.73 -7.58 0.43
N LEU A 60 -2.03 -7.29 0.28
CA LEU A 60 -2.62 -5.99 0.58
C LEU A 60 -2.44 -5.60 2.06
N ARG A 61 -2.61 -6.56 2.98
CA ARG A 61 -2.40 -6.31 4.41
C ARG A 61 -0.94 -5.99 4.74
N ILE A 62 0.02 -6.65 4.07
CA ILE A 62 1.45 -6.34 4.20
C ILE A 62 1.72 -4.91 3.73
N LEU A 63 1.17 -4.52 2.58
CA LEU A 63 1.29 -3.15 2.05
C LEU A 63 0.73 -2.09 3.01
N ILE A 64 -0.49 -2.28 3.51
CA ILE A 64 -1.12 -1.34 4.46
C ILE A 64 -0.27 -1.21 5.73
N ASN A 65 0.25 -2.33 6.25
CA ASN A 65 1.09 -2.30 7.45
C ASN A 65 2.39 -1.52 7.22
N GLU A 66 3.02 -1.68 6.06
CA GLU A 66 4.24 -0.94 5.72
C GLU A 66 3.97 0.56 5.55
N ILE A 67 2.86 0.95 4.89
CA ILE A 67 2.43 2.35 4.82
C ILE A 67 2.25 2.93 6.24
N ARG A 68 1.58 2.18 7.12
CA ARG A 68 1.38 2.56 8.53
C ARG A 68 2.70 2.60 9.32
N HIS A 69 3.70 1.80 8.96
CA HIS A 69 5.02 1.81 9.58
C HIS A 69 5.80 3.08 9.19
N ILE A 70 5.90 3.36 7.89
CA ILE A 70 6.59 4.54 7.35
C ILE A 70 5.95 5.84 7.86
N THR A 71 4.62 5.90 7.92
CA THR A 71 3.91 7.09 8.42
C THR A 71 4.08 7.29 9.92
N ARG A 72 4.12 6.23 10.72
CA ARG A 72 4.37 6.31 12.17
C ARG A 72 5.82 6.61 12.52
N GLY A 73 6.78 6.06 11.77
CA GLY A 73 8.21 6.31 11.95
C GLY A 73 8.61 7.78 11.81
N LYS A 74 7.80 8.60 11.13
CA LYS A 74 8.00 10.06 11.02
C LYS A 74 7.62 10.86 12.27
N PHE A 75 6.97 10.25 13.26
CA PHE A 75 6.62 10.90 14.53
C PHE A 75 7.52 10.48 15.71
N SER A 76 8.56 9.68 15.45
CA SER A 76 9.49 9.16 16.46
C SER A 76 10.90 9.72 16.34
N GLY A 77 11.10 10.79 15.56
CA GLY A 77 12.38 11.50 15.37
C GLY A 77 12.28 12.96 15.77
#